data_AF-A0A1G7QUE4-F1
#
_entry.id   AF-A0A1G7QUE4-F1
#
_cell.length_a   1.000
_cell.length_b   1.000
_cell.length_c   1.000
_cell.angle_alpha   90.00
_cell.angle_beta   90.00
_cell.angle_gamma   90.00
#
_symmetry.space_group_name_H-M   'P 1'
#
loop_
_entity.id
_entity.type
_entity.pdbx_description
1 polymer ?
#
loop_
_entity_poly.entity_id
_entity_poly.type
_entity_poly.pdbx_seq_one_letter_code
_entity_poly.pdbx_strand_id
1 'polypeptide(L)'
;MTTPPGLAVDFLAWSHPLFIDGEFADALDGKTFETIDPGTGKVLSTVAEASERDVDRAVAAARRATEGPWSVMSPSERGRIVHRIGDLIAEHAEELAELESLDTGKPAGAALTVEIPLAADMFWYMAGAARRIKRSGWGREKGDAVLEQYLETKSVVVAL
;
A
#
# COMPACT_ATOMS: atom_id res chain seq x y z
N MET A 1 -8.84 -24.84 -12.91
CA MET A 1 -9.21 -23.75 -11.99
C MET A 1 -9.23 -24.35 -10.60
N THR A 2 -8.15 -24.17 -9.84
CA THR A 2 -8.09 -24.64 -8.45
C THR A 2 -8.84 -23.63 -7.59
N THR A 3 -9.87 -24.08 -6.87
CA THR A 3 -10.58 -23.27 -5.88
C THR A 3 -9.58 -22.77 -4.84
N PRO A 4 -9.57 -21.47 -4.50
CA PRO A 4 -8.63 -20.95 -3.52
C PRO A 4 -8.95 -21.47 -2.10
N PRO A 5 -7.96 -21.48 -1.20
CA PRO A 5 -7.99 -22.24 0.06
C PRO A 5 -8.95 -21.72 1.15
N GLY A 6 -9.69 -20.64 0.92
CA GLY A 6 -10.63 -20.07 1.91
C GLY A 6 -9.93 -19.34 3.05
N LEU A 7 -8.67 -18.92 2.87
CA LEU A 7 -7.91 -18.14 3.85
C LEU A 7 -8.48 -16.72 3.97
N ALA A 8 -9.05 -16.19 2.89
CA ALA A 8 -9.61 -14.85 2.81
C ALA A 8 -11.01 -14.69 3.44
N VAL A 9 -11.64 -15.75 3.94
CA VAL A 9 -13.06 -15.73 4.36
C VAL A 9 -13.33 -14.69 5.46
N ASP A 10 -12.46 -14.65 6.47
CA ASP A 10 -12.62 -13.71 7.59
C ASP A 10 -12.41 -12.26 7.13
N PHE A 11 -11.47 -12.04 6.20
CA PHE A 11 -11.25 -10.74 5.60
C PHE A 11 -12.48 -10.30 4.79
N LEU A 12 -13.00 -11.15 3.93
CA LEU A 12 -14.17 -10.86 3.09
C LEU A 12 -15.46 -10.62 3.89
N ALA A 13 -15.57 -11.18 5.09
CA ALA A 13 -16.71 -10.94 5.98
C ALA A 13 -16.69 -9.56 6.65
N TRP A 14 -15.57 -8.83 6.57
CA TRP A 14 -15.43 -7.50 7.17
C TRP A 14 -15.95 -6.38 6.25
N SER A 15 -16.34 -5.25 6.82
CA SER A 15 -17.02 -4.13 6.12
C SER A 15 -16.07 -3.16 5.40
N HIS A 16 -14.80 -3.53 5.24
CA HIS A 16 -13.74 -2.78 4.53
C HIS A 16 -13.86 -1.23 4.58
N PRO A 17 -13.67 -0.63 5.77
CA PRO A 17 -13.64 0.82 5.94
C PRO A 17 -12.41 1.46 5.29
N LEU A 18 -12.43 2.79 5.17
CA LEU A 18 -11.27 3.56 4.71
C LEU A 18 -10.14 3.49 5.75
N PHE A 19 -8.88 3.43 5.32
CA PHE A 19 -7.73 3.55 6.21
C PHE A 19 -7.11 4.95 6.10
N ILE A 20 -7.38 5.81 7.08
CA ILE A 20 -6.96 7.22 7.09
C ILE A 20 -6.36 7.56 8.44
N ASP A 21 -5.18 8.22 8.44
CA ASP A 21 -4.48 8.67 9.65
C ASP A 21 -4.12 7.54 10.64
N GLY A 22 -3.86 6.34 10.12
CA GLY A 22 -3.50 5.17 10.93
C GLY A 22 -4.69 4.40 11.51
N GLU A 23 -5.92 4.80 11.16
CA GLU A 23 -7.16 4.20 11.68
C GLU A 23 -8.09 3.76 10.55
N PHE A 24 -8.88 2.73 10.85
CA PHE A 24 -10.00 2.31 10.02
C PHE A 24 -11.24 3.13 10.37
N ALA A 25 -11.83 3.78 9.38
CA ALA A 25 -12.99 4.65 9.55
C ALA A 25 -13.95 4.55 8.36
N ASP A 26 -15.25 4.62 8.64
CA ASP A 26 -16.27 4.68 7.60
C ASP A 26 -16.13 5.96 6.75
N ALA A 27 -16.69 5.93 5.54
CA ALA A 27 -16.83 7.11 4.70
C ALA A 27 -17.70 8.17 5.41
N LEU A 28 -17.35 9.45 5.29
CA LEU A 28 -18.07 10.52 5.99
C LEU A 28 -19.54 10.67 5.58
N ASP A 29 -19.88 10.31 4.34
CA ASP A 29 -21.26 10.30 3.85
C ASP A 29 -21.93 8.91 3.99
N GLY A 30 -21.22 7.95 4.60
CA GLY A 30 -21.71 6.59 4.88
C GLY A 30 -21.90 5.72 3.64
N LYS A 31 -21.43 6.15 2.46
CA LYS A 31 -21.59 5.37 1.23
C LYS A 31 -20.68 4.17 1.19
N THR A 32 -21.18 3.13 0.54
CA THR A 32 -20.50 1.88 0.28
C THR A 32 -20.90 1.35 -1.09
N PHE A 33 -20.04 0.52 -1.68
CA PHE A 33 -20.35 -0.24 -2.88
C PHE A 33 -19.98 -1.72 -2.70
N GLU A 34 -20.57 -2.58 -3.52
CA GLU A 34 -20.26 -4.01 -3.53
C GLU A 34 -19.11 -4.29 -4.51
N THR A 35 -18.08 -5.01 -4.05
CA THR A 35 -17.14 -5.66 -4.97
C THR A 35 -17.69 -7.03 -5.38
N ILE A 36 -17.50 -7.40 -6.64
CA ILE A 36 -18.12 -8.56 -7.27
C ILE A 36 -17.02 -9.48 -7.79
N ASP A 37 -17.11 -10.77 -7.47
CA ASP A 37 -16.27 -11.81 -8.06
C ASP A 37 -16.60 -11.91 -9.57
N PRO A 38 -15.68 -11.57 -10.48
CA PRO A 38 -15.95 -11.62 -11.92
C PRO A 38 -16.05 -13.06 -12.45
N GLY A 39 -15.54 -14.06 -11.73
CA GLY A 39 -15.66 -15.47 -12.07
C GLY A 39 -17.03 -16.06 -11.75
N THR A 40 -17.73 -15.53 -10.75
CA THR A 40 -19.04 -16.06 -10.30
C THR A 40 -20.21 -15.08 -10.40
N GLY A 41 -19.93 -13.78 -10.53
CA GLY A 41 -20.92 -12.70 -10.50
C GLY A 41 -21.53 -12.44 -9.12
N LYS A 42 -20.96 -13.02 -8.05
CA LYS A 42 -21.47 -12.88 -6.68
C LYS A 42 -20.76 -11.74 -5.96
N VAL A 43 -21.46 -11.13 -5.01
CA VAL A 43 -20.87 -10.15 -4.08
C VAL A 43 -19.79 -10.83 -3.25
N LEU A 44 -18.59 -10.24 -3.25
CA LEU A 44 -17.47 -10.64 -2.40
C LEU A 44 -17.57 -9.96 -1.03
N SER A 45 -17.70 -8.64 -1.03
CA SER A 45 -17.86 -7.83 0.18
C SER A 45 -18.41 -6.44 -0.14
N THR A 46 -18.70 -5.67 0.91
CA THR A 46 -19.08 -4.25 0.87
C THR A 46 -17.88 -3.41 1.28
N VAL A 47 -17.56 -2.38 0.48
CA VAL A 47 -16.39 -1.50 0.66
C VAL A 47 -16.84 -0.06 0.80
N ALA A 48 -16.21 0.69 1.70
CA ALA A 48 -16.48 2.12 1.85
C ALA A 48 -16.15 2.92 0.56
N GLU A 49 -17.07 3.79 0.15
CA GLU A 49 -16.88 4.69 -1.00
C GLU A 49 -16.41 6.05 -0.49
N ALA A 50 -15.15 6.42 -0.76
CA ALA A 50 -14.59 7.68 -0.29
C ALA A 50 -15.24 8.88 -1.00
N SER A 51 -15.76 9.83 -0.21
CA SER A 51 -16.23 11.12 -0.71
C SER A 51 -15.07 12.12 -0.89
N GLU A 52 -15.32 13.26 -1.54
CA GLU A 52 -14.36 14.37 -1.64
C GLU A 52 -13.86 14.81 -0.24
N ARG A 53 -14.74 14.78 0.77
CA ARG A 53 -14.39 15.14 2.15
C ARG A 53 -13.47 14.11 2.81
N ASP A 54 -13.58 12.84 2.44
CA ASP A 54 -12.67 11.79 2.90
C ASP A 54 -11.29 11.94 2.27
N VAL A 55 -11.25 12.31 0.98
CA VAL A 55 -10.00 12.64 0.27
C VAL A 55 -9.31 13.83 0.94
N ASP A 56 -10.04 14.91 1.25
CA ASP A 56 -9.48 16.06 1.99
C ASP A 56 -8.91 15.63 3.36
N ARG A 57 -9.61 14.74 4.07
CA ARG A 57 -9.16 14.19 5.35
C ARG A 57 -7.85 13.41 5.19
N ALA A 58 -7.75 12.58 4.15
CA ALA A 58 -6.56 11.79 3.83
C ALA A 58 -5.38 12.70 3.45
N VAL A 59 -5.60 13.72 2.61
CA VAL A 59 -4.57 14.69 2.22
C VAL A 59 -4.08 15.48 3.43
N ALA A 60 -4.98 15.92 4.31
CA ALA A 60 -4.61 16.62 5.54
C ALA A 60 -3.79 15.72 6.49
N ALA A 61 -4.16 14.45 6.65
CA ALA A 61 -3.39 13.47 7.43
C ALA A 61 -2.00 13.23 6.83
N ALA A 62 -1.91 13.01 5.51
CA ALA A 62 -0.64 12.85 4.81
C ALA A 62 0.25 14.09 4.96
N ARG A 63 -0.33 15.30 4.86
CA ARG A 63 0.39 16.56 5.09
C ARG A 63 0.99 16.61 6.49
N ARG A 64 0.20 16.30 7.52
CA ARG A 64 0.71 16.24 8.91
C ARG A 64 1.84 15.22 9.04
N ALA A 65 1.75 14.07 8.39
CA ALA A 65 2.81 13.07 8.40
C ALA A 65 4.12 13.58 7.75
N THR A 66 4.05 14.47 6.75
CA THR A 66 5.25 15.12 6.17
C THR A 66 5.95 16.08 7.13
N GLU A 67 5.27 16.52 8.19
CA GLU A 67 5.81 17.39 9.24
C GLU A 67 6.02 16.62 10.56
N GLY A 68 5.63 15.35 10.60
CA GLY A 68 5.65 14.48 11.77
C GLY A 68 6.85 13.54 11.85
N PRO A 69 6.77 12.44 12.64
CA PRO A 69 7.90 11.55 12.89
C PRO A 69 8.56 10.99 11.63
N TRP A 70 7.79 10.73 10.58
CA TRP A 70 8.29 10.18 9.33
C TRP A 70 9.34 11.07 8.64
N SER A 71 9.18 12.40 8.71
CA SER A 71 10.06 13.34 8.02
C SER A 71 11.44 13.46 8.67
N VAL A 72 11.50 13.29 10.00
CA VAL A 72 12.73 13.36 10.80
C VAL A 72 13.41 12.02 11.01
N MET A 73 12.76 10.90 10.66
CA MET A 73 13.40 9.58 10.69
C MET A 73 14.63 9.53 9.78
N SER A 74 15.64 8.79 10.21
CA SER A 74 16.78 8.50 9.34
C SER A 74 16.34 7.63 8.15
N PRO A 75 17.05 7.68 7.01
CA PRO A 75 16.79 6.78 5.89
C PRO A 75 16.84 5.29 6.27
N SER A 76 17.65 4.94 7.27
CA SER A 76 17.74 3.57 7.78
C SER A 76 16.49 3.14 8.53
N GLU A 77 15.89 4.01 9.34
CA GLU A 77 14.64 3.73 10.06
C GLU A 77 13.48 3.57 9.09
N ARG A 78 13.30 4.53 8.16
CA ARG A 78 12.29 4.40 7.09
C ARG A 78 12.48 3.12 6.28
N GLY A 79 13.73 2.82 5.90
CA GLY A 79 14.05 1.59 5.18
C GLY A 79 13.67 0.32 5.96
N ARG A 80 13.76 0.30 7.29
CA ARG A 80 13.31 -0.86 8.09
C ARG A 80 11.79 -1.01 8.05
N ILE A 81 11.05 0.09 8.15
CA ILE A 81 9.58 0.09 8.07
C ILE A 81 9.14 -0.43 6.69
N VAL A 82 9.69 0.14 5.61
CA VAL A 82 9.37 -0.26 4.23
C VAL A 82 9.75 -1.73 3.97
N HIS A 83 10.88 -2.21 4.52
CA HIS A 83 11.25 -3.61 4.41
C HIS A 83 10.26 -4.53 5.12
N ARG A 84 9.79 -4.15 6.31
CA ARG A 84 8.80 -4.93 7.06
C ARG A 84 7.49 -5.08 6.29
N ILE A 85 7.11 -4.10 5.46
CA ILE A 85 5.95 -4.23 4.57
C ILE A 85 6.16 -5.38 3.57
N GLY A 86 7.34 -5.47 2.95
CA GLY A 86 7.68 -6.60 2.07
C GLY A 86 7.64 -7.95 2.80
N ASP A 87 8.14 -8.00 4.05
CA ASP A 87 8.09 -9.21 4.87
C ASP A 87 6.64 -9.63 5.15
N LEU A 88 5.76 -8.68 5.49
CA LEU A 88 4.34 -8.95 5.75
C LEU A 88 3.59 -9.40 4.48
N ILE A 89 3.91 -8.83 3.31
CA ILE A 89 3.33 -9.30 2.04
C ILE A 89 3.73 -10.75 1.76
N ALA A 90 5.00 -11.10 1.97
CA ALA A 90 5.48 -12.47 1.79
C ALA A 90 4.89 -13.44 2.83
N GLU A 91 4.70 -13.00 4.08
CA GLU A 91 4.09 -13.77 5.16
C GLU A 91 2.62 -14.11 4.85
N HIS A 92 1.88 -13.18 4.23
CA HIS A 92 0.47 -13.33 3.86
C HIS A 92 0.26 -13.70 2.38
N ALA A 93 1.25 -14.29 1.72
CA ALA A 93 1.24 -14.40 0.26
C ALA A 93 0.08 -15.24 -0.31
N GLU A 94 -0.30 -16.32 0.38
CA GLU A 94 -1.42 -17.18 -0.05
C GLU A 94 -2.77 -16.46 0.07
N GLU A 95 -2.98 -15.74 1.17
CA GLU A 95 -4.20 -14.96 1.42
C GLU A 95 -4.33 -13.81 0.41
N LEU A 96 -3.25 -13.06 0.18
CA LEU A 96 -3.23 -11.97 -0.79
C LEU A 96 -3.44 -12.48 -2.22
N ALA A 97 -2.88 -13.64 -2.58
CA ALA A 97 -3.08 -14.25 -3.89
C ALA A 97 -4.53 -14.74 -4.10
N GLU A 98 -5.17 -15.25 -3.04
CA GLU A 98 -6.59 -15.58 -3.06
C GLU A 98 -7.45 -14.33 -3.26
N LEU A 99 -7.21 -13.26 -2.49
CA LEU A 99 -7.92 -11.99 -2.63
C LEU A 99 -7.77 -11.39 -4.03
N GLU A 100 -6.55 -11.34 -4.57
CA GLU A 100 -6.28 -10.84 -5.92
C GLU A 100 -7.01 -11.68 -6.99
N SER A 101 -7.03 -13.01 -6.81
CA SER A 101 -7.75 -13.90 -7.73
C SER A 101 -9.26 -13.68 -7.69
N LEU A 102 -9.82 -13.49 -6.49
CA LEU A 102 -11.25 -13.26 -6.29
C LEU A 102 -11.67 -11.91 -6.85
N ASP A 103 -10.92 -10.84 -6.61
CA ASP A 103 -11.31 -9.48 -7.00
C ASP A 103 -11.13 -9.23 -8.51
N THR A 104 -10.09 -9.82 -9.13
CA THR A 104 -9.81 -9.57 -10.55
C THR A 104 -10.15 -10.74 -11.49
N GLY A 105 -10.45 -11.93 -10.96
CA GLY A 105 -10.70 -13.15 -11.73
C GLY A 105 -9.47 -13.81 -12.36
N LYS A 106 -8.25 -13.35 -12.03
CA LYS A 106 -7.02 -13.97 -12.54
C LYS A 106 -6.76 -15.32 -11.85
N PRO A 107 -5.97 -16.23 -12.43
CA PRO A 107 -5.63 -17.49 -11.75
C PRO A 107 -4.83 -17.25 -10.46
N ALA A 108 -5.31 -17.74 -9.32
CA ALA A 108 -4.62 -17.61 -8.02
C ALA A 108 -3.16 -18.08 -8.04
N GLY A 109 -2.84 -19.12 -8.82
CA GLY A 109 -1.46 -19.58 -8.98
C GLY A 109 -0.54 -18.54 -9.66
N ALA A 110 -1.07 -17.75 -10.59
CA ALA A 110 -0.31 -16.66 -11.22
C ALA A 110 -0.11 -15.49 -10.25
N ALA A 111 -1.14 -15.11 -9.49
CA ALA A 111 -1.02 -14.11 -8.42
C ALA A 111 0.04 -14.53 -7.39
N LEU A 112 -0.03 -15.78 -6.91
CA LEU A 112 0.87 -16.33 -5.89
C LEU A 112 2.33 -16.44 -6.34
N THR A 113 2.57 -16.84 -7.59
CA THR A 113 3.92 -17.14 -8.06
C THR A 113 4.62 -15.97 -8.75
N VAL A 114 3.87 -14.92 -9.14
CA VAL A 114 4.41 -13.78 -9.89
C VAL A 114 4.14 -12.47 -9.19
N GLU A 115 2.87 -12.11 -8.98
CA GLU A 115 2.50 -10.74 -8.61
C GLU A 115 2.77 -10.43 -7.14
N ILE A 116 2.37 -11.32 -6.23
CA ILE A 116 2.61 -11.12 -4.80
C ILE A 116 4.12 -11.12 -4.48
N PRO A 117 4.95 -12.03 -5.01
CA PRO A 117 6.40 -11.95 -4.87
C PRO A 117 6.98 -10.66 -5.46
N LEU A 118 6.52 -10.23 -6.64
CA LEU A 118 6.99 -8.99 -7.27
C LEU A 118 6.66 -7.75 -6.42
N ALA A 119 5.48 -7.72 -5.78
CA ALA A 119 5.09 -6.66 -4.86
C ALA A 119 6.03 -6.62 -3.64
N ALA A 120 6.28 -7.77 -2.99
CA ALA A 120 7.22 -7.86 -1.86
C ALA A 120 8.63 -7.40 -2.25
N ASP A 121 9.13 -7.88 -3.40
CA ASP A 121 10.44 -7.51 -3.95
C ASP A 121 10.55 -6.00 -4.19
N MET A 122 9.50 -5.35 -4.67
CA MET A 122 9.47 -3.89 -4.86
C MET A 122 9.67 -3.16 -3.53
N PHE A 123 8.98 -3.59 -2.46
CA PHE A 123 9.17 -2.99 -1.13
C PHE A 123 10.59 -3.20 -0.59
N TRP A 124 11.14 -4.42 -0.72
CA TRP A 124 12.53 -4.68 -0.30
C TRP A 124 13.54 -3.88 -1.12
N TYR A 125 13.34 -3.76 -2.43
CA TYR A 125 14.17 -2.93 -3.31
C TYR A 125 14.14 -1.46 -2.87
N MET A 126 12.94 -0.89 -2.68
CA MET A 126 12.77 0.51 -2.27
C MET A 126 13.33 0.77 -0.87
N ALA A 127 13.22 -0.19 0.06
CA ALA A 127 13.88 -0.13 1.36
C ALA A 127 15.41 -0.07 1.25
N GLY A 128 16.00 -0.85 0.34
CA GLY A 128 17.42 -0.81 0.03
C GLY A 128 17.84 0.52 -0.62
N ALA A 129 17.03 1.03 -1.55
CA ALA A 129 17.24 2.30 -2.24
C ALA A 129 17.21 3.50 -1.29
N ALA A 130 16.29 3.50 -0.31
CA ALA A 130 16.18 4.55 0.71
C ALA A 130 17.52 4.79 1.45
N ARG A 131 18.26 3.72 1.75
CA ARG A 131 19.58 3.80 2.42
C ARG A 131 20.70 4.36 1.52
N ARG A 132 20.51 4.34 0.20
CA ARG A 132 21.54 4.67 -0.81
C ARG A 132 21.24 5.94 -1.59
N ILE A 133 20.14 6.64 -1.32
CA ILE A 133 19.67 7.78 -2.13
C ILE A 133 20.71 8.91 -2.25
N LYS A 134 21.50 9.16 -1.19
CA LYS A 134 22.64 10.11 -1.18
C LYS A 134 23.85 9.67 -2.01
N ARG A 135 23.90 8.40 -2.47
CA ARG A 135 25.00 7.85 -3.29
C ARG A 135 24.65 7.77 -4.78
N SER A 136 23.44 8.17 -5.17
CA SER A 136 23.07 8.29 -6.59
C SER A 136 23.98 9.29 -7.31
N GLY A 137 24.38 9.00 -8.55
CA GLY A 137 25.26 9.88 -9.34
C GLY A 137 24.66 11.27 -9.57
N TRP A 138 23.33 11.32 -9.72
CA TRP A 138 22.56 12.54 -9.99
C TRP A 138 22.75 13.63 -8.91
N GLY A 139 22.88 13.25 -7.64
CA GLY A 139 23.06 14.21 -6.55
C GLY A 139 24.46 14.84 -6.54
N ARG A 140 25.49 14.08 -6.92
CA ARG A 140 26.87 14.57 -7.01
C ARG A 140 27.08 15.53 -8.18
N GLU A 141 26.35 15.34 -9.27
CA GLU A 141 26.39 16.19 -10.46
C GLU A 141 25.68 17.54 -10.26
N LYS A 142 24.74 17.63 -9.31
CA LYS A 142 23.92 18.82 -9.06
C LYS A 142 24.42 19.71 -7.92
N GLY A 143 25.53 19.35 -7.26
CA GLY A 143 26.19 20.14 -6.22
C GLY A 143 25.66 19.91 -4.80
N ASP A 144 26.42 20.37 -3.80
CA ASP A 144 26.22 20.03 -2.39
C ASP A 144 24.86 20.47 -1.81
N ALA A 145 24.32 21.60 -2.27
CA ALA A 145 23.01 22.11 -1.85
C ALA A 145 21.85 21.14 -2.18
N VAL A 146 21.99 20.40 -3.28
CA VAL A 146 21.00 19.39 -3.68
C VAL A 146 21.13 18.14 -2.79
N LEU A 147 22.35 17.72 -2.45
CA LEU A 147 22.58 16.59 -1.53
C LEU A 147 22.06 16.84 -0.10
N GLU A 148 22.06 18.09 0.34
CA GLU A 148 21.51 18.51 1.64
C GLU A 148 19.98 18.35 1.69
N GLN A 149 19.27 18.73 0.61
CA GLN A 149 17.81 18.68 0.54
C GLN A 149 17.23 17.36 0.04
N TYR A 150 18.08 16.44 -0.43
CA TYR A 150 17.68 15.18 -1.09
C TYR A 150 16.88 14.20 -0.22
N LEU A 151 16.88 14.41 1.11
CA LEU A 151 16.18 13.57 2.08
C LEU A 151 14.93 14.23 2.65
N GLU A 152 14.65 15.47 2.28
CA GLU A 152 13.47 16.19 2.75
C GLU A 152 12.22 15.53 2.16
N THR A 153 11.24 15.26 3.03
CA THR A 153 9.91 14.84 2.61
C THR A 153 9.14 16.10 2.21
N LYS A 154 8.97 16.34 0.90
CA LYS A 154 8.45 17.62 0.38
C LYS A 154 7.01 17.61 -0.08
N SER A 155 6.39 16.44 -0.20
CA SER A 155 5.14 16.32 -0.95
C SER A 155 4.22 15.23 -0.43
N VAL A 156 2.92 15.51 -0.54
CA VAL A 156 1.87 14.49 -0.60
C VAL A 156 1.81 13.99 -2.04
N VAL A 157 1.73 12.67 -2.23
CA VAL A 157 1.58 12.03 -3.54
C VAL A 157 0.19 11.40 -3.61
N VAL A 158 -0.53 11.68 -4.68
CA VAL A 158 -1.80 11.01 -5.02
C VAL A 158 -1.51 10.05 -6.17
N ALA A 159 -1.87 8.79 -6.00
CA ALA A 159 -1.88 7.78 -7.03
C ALA A 159 -3.32 7.36 -7.28
N LEU A 160 -3.71 7.19 -8.55
CA LEU A 160 -5.03 6.76 -8.99
C LEU A 160 -4.94 5.37 -9.60
#